data_AF-A0A0F9SMQ8-F1
#
_entry.id   AF-A0A0F9SMQ8-F1
#
_cell.length_a   1.000
_cell.length_b   1.000
_cell.length_c   1.000
_cell.angle_alpha   90.00
_cell.angle_beta   90.00
_cell.angle_gamma   90.00
#
_symmetry.space_group_name_H-M   'P 1'
#
loop_
_entity.id
_entity.type
_entity.pdbx_description
1 polymer ?
#
loop_
_entity_poly.entity_id
_entity_poly.type
_entity_poly.pdbx_seq_one_letter_code
_entity_poly.pdbx_strand_id
1 'polypeptide(L)'
;MTRSALVLCGVLAAMTLAGNASAAEVKDPKFLELVERLEQAGEQWLAGTLEEKAERTLQKQLKSLRYDSESLDDLRAALNRPITDDTVALYVSTRLIKGLMMSSPQVAAEGAPIVVQVHQRRGTFKPLKQYDKKMLARLAEPVQGPDETDDPFALRRQLVEDRRQEKLQEDRLVKIHNSQVTRLQKQTIYLMLLADQRAYDEKLLDWMAVAEKKRLWSYAIILGGIRSASETMTRDRAAWFYGKLMKIWRPRDTKKYTYTDPGEVTLEAAANSAFATHDDRPARRVLQTINILATQAKLPAVKVPARPRRSRSRR
;
A
#
# COMPACT_ATOMS: atom_id res chain seq x y z
N MET A 1 -23.91 -15.60 57.74
CA MET A 1 -22.53 -15.11 57.95
C MET A 1 -21.72 -15.72 56.82
N THR A 2 -21.16 -15.08 55.78
CA THR A 2 -20.74 -13.71 55.40
C THR A 2 -20.64 -13.74 53.85
N ARG A 3 -21.47 -13.01 53.09
CA ARG A 3 -21.20 -11.77 52.32
C ARG A 3 -19.96 -11.75 51.39
N SER A 4 -20.25 -11.29 50.14
CA SER A 4 -19.38 -10.69 49.10
C SER A 4 -18.73 -11.67 48.08
N ALA A 5 -18.78 -11.52 46.75
CA ALA A 5 -19.21 -10.45 45.83
C ALA A 5 -19.71 -11.12 44.50
N LEU A 6 -20.81 -10.73 43.84
CA LEU A 6 -21.15 -9.51 43.09
C LEU A 6 -20.28 -9.22 41.84
N VAL A 7 -20.99 -9.21 40.70
CA VAL A 7 -20.71 -8.58 39.39
C VAL A 7 -19.75 -9.29 38.43
N LEU A 8 -20.31 -10.03 37.46
CA LEU A 8 -19.76 -10.09 36.10
C LEU A 8 -20.91 -10.19 35.07
N CYS A 9 -21.74 -9.15 35.03
CA CYS A 9 -22.52 -8.82 33.83
C CYS A 9 -21.80 -7.69 33.09
N GLY A 10 -21.56 -7.89 31.80
CA GLY A 10 -21.47 -6.79 30.84
C GLY A 10 -20.08 -6.35 30.38
N VAL A 11 -19.40 -7.16 29.56
CA VAL A 11 -18.47 -6.66 28.50
C VAL A 11 -18.46 -7.57 27.26
N LEU A 12 -19.60 -8.18 26.91
CA LEU A 12 -19.72 -8.99 25.68
C LEU A 12 -20.93 -8.54 24.85
N ALA A 13 -21.02 -7.23 24.62
CA ALA A 13 -22.05 -6.62 23.76
C ALA A 13 -21.63 -5.23 23.24
N ALA A 14 -20.36 -5.03 22.87
CA ALA A 14 -19.89 -3.73 22.37
C ALA A 14 -18.81 -3.82 21.27
N MET A 15 -18.91 -4.77 20.34
CA MET A 15 -18.14 -4.75 19.07
C MET A 15 -18.91 -5.22 17.82
N THR A 16 -20.24 -5.37 17.88
CA THR A 16 -21.07 -5.78 16.73
C THR A 16 -21.94 -4.66 16.17
N LEU A 17 -21.51 -3.40 16.32
CA LEU A 17 -22.14 -2.24 15.69
C LEU A 17 -21.09 -1.46 14.88
N ALA A 18 -20.54 -2.12 13.87
CA ALA A 18 -19.91 -1.48 12.73
C ALA A 18 -20.44 -2.15 11.46
N GLY A 19 -21.68 -1.80 11.10
CA GLY A 19 -22.23 -1.93 9.75
C GLY A 19 -22.21 -3.33 9.14
N ASN A 20 -23.11 -4.21 9.59
CA ASN A 20 -23.80 -5.07 8.63
C ASN A 20 -24.68 -4.17 7.75
N ALA A 21 -24.05 -3.38 6.86
CA ALA A 21 -24.71 -3.10 5.60
C ALA A 21 -24.92 -4.48 4.99
N SER A 22 -26.18 -4.90 4.85
CA SER A 22 -26.54 -6.08 4.05
C SER A 22 -25.63 -6.06 2.84
N ALA A 23 -24.83 -7.11 2.62
CA ALA A 23 -23.96 -7.17 1.46
C ALA A 23 -24.86 -6.95 0.24
N ALA A 24 -24.84 -5.74 -0.31
CA ALA A 24 -25.64 -5.41 -1.47
C ALA A 24 -25.23 -6.41 -2.53
N GLU A 25 -26.21 -7.03 -3.17
CA GLU A 25 -25.92 -7.97 -4.24
C GLU A 25 -25.47 -7.18 -5.48
N VAL A 26 -24.49 -7.70 -6.21
CA VAL A 26 -24.09 -7.13 -7.50
C VAL A 26 -25.26 -7.33 -8.46
N LYS A 27 -25.86 -6.23 -8.93
CA LYS A 27 -27.05 -6.27 -9.77
C LYS A 27 -26.73 -6.59 -11.22
N ASP A 28 -25.61 -6.08 -11.77
CA ASP A 28 -25.17 -6.41 -13.13
C ASP A 28 -24.54 -7.81 -13.20
N PRO A 29 -25.15 -8.78 -13.91
CA PRO A 29 -24.62 -10.13 -14.06
C PRO A 29 -23.24 -10.15 -14.74
N LYS A 30 -22.94 -9.22 -15.64
CA LYS A 30 -21.63 -9.13 -16.30
C LYS A 30 -20.55 -8.65 -15.33
N PHE A 31 -20.92 -7.75 -14.42
CA PHE A 31 -20.03 -7.29 -13.37
C PHE A 31 -19.73 -8.42 -12.39
N LEU A 32 -20.75 -9.20 -12.02
CA LEU A 32 -20.60 -10.37 -11.16
C LEU A 32 -19.69 -11.44 -11.80
N GLU A 33 -19.93 -11.80 -13.06
CA GLU A 33 -19.09 -12.75 -13.81
C GLU A 33 -17.63 -12.28 -13.85
N LEU A 34 -17.41 -10.98 -14.06
CA LEU A 34 -16.07 -10.41 -14.07
C LEU A 34 -15.39 -10.51 -12.69
N VAL A 35 -16.12 -10.26 -11.59
CA VAL A 35 -15.59 -10.41 -10.23
C VAL A 35 -15.15 -11.86 -9.98
N GLU A 36 -15.96 -12.84 -10.38
CA GLU A 36 -15.63 -14.27 -10.21
C GLU A 36 -14.42 -14.68 -11.04
N ARG A 37 -14.32 -14.18 -12.27
CA ARG A 37 -13.13 -14.40 -13.10
C ARG A 37 -11.88 -13.74 -12.51
N LEU A 38 -12.02 -12.59 -11.86
CA LEU A 38 -10.91 -11.94 -11.16
C LEU A 38 -10.50 -12.70 -9.90
N GLU A 39 -11.44 -13.31 -9.20
CA GLU A 39 -11.18 -14.16 -8.04
C GLU A 39 -10.38 -15.39 -8.47
N GLN A 40 -10.85 -16.14 -9.46
CA GLN A 40 -10.13 -17.28 -10.05
C GLN A 40 -8.73 -16.89 -10.56
N ALA A 41 -8.63 -15.75 -11.25
CA ALA A 41 -7.33 -15.25 -11.70
C ALA A 41 -6.42 -14.82 -10.54
N GLY A 42 -6.99 -14.32 -9.45
CA GLY A 42 -6.27 -13.98 -8.23
C GLY A 42 -5.70 -15.21 -7.54
N GLU A 43 -6.45 -16.31 -7.49
CA GLU A 43 -5.98 -17.61 -6.99
C GLU A 43 -4.84 -18.16 -7.85
N GLN A 44 -5.01 -18.17 -9.18
CA GLN A 44 -3.96 -18.59 -10.12
C GLN A 44 -2.72 -17.70 -10.03
N TRP A 45 -2.91 -16.39 -9.87
CA TRP A 45 -1.81 -15.44 -9.71
C TRP A 45 -1.04 -15.69 -8.41
N LEU A 46 -1.74 -15.96 -7.31
CA LEU A 46 -1.13 -16.29 -6.02
C LEU A 46 -0.35 -17.60 -6.09
N ALA A 47 -0.88 -18.60 -6.79
CA ALA A 47 -0.21 -19.87 -7.06
C ALA A 47 0.97 -19.73 -8.05
N GLY A 48 1.03 -18.64 -8.82
CA GLY A 48 2.03 -18.45 -9.89
C GLY A 48 1.72 -19.24 -11.17
N THR A 49 0.46 -19.61 -11.39
CA THR A 49 -0.02 -20.39 -12.55
C THR A 49 -0.86 -19.57 -13.52
N LEU A 50 -1.08 -18.27 -13.25
CA LEU A 50 -1.83 -17.40 -14.14
C LEU A 50 -1.09 -17.20 -15.47
N GLU A 51 -1.70 -17.65 -16.56
CA GLU A 51 -1.17 -17.44 -17.90
C GLU A 51 -1.21 -15.96 -18.30
N GLU A 52 -0.15 -15.48 -18.95
CA GLU A 52 -0.05 -14.09 -19.41
C GLU A 52 -1.20 -13.71 -20.37
N LYS A 53 -1.62 -14.63 -21.23
CA LYS A 53 -2.74 -14.42 -22.17
C LYS A 53 -4.07 -14.22 -21.42
N ALA A 54 -4.30 -14.99 -20.36
CA ALA A 54 -5.48 -14.86 -19.51
C ALA A 54 -5.46 -13.51 -18.78
N GLU A 55 -4.31 -13.12 -18.21
CA GLU A 55 -4.15 -11.82 -17.56
C GLU A 55 -4.43 -10.66 -18.53
N ARG A 56 -3.86 -10.70 -19.74
CA ARG A 56 -4.07 -9.67 -20.77
C ARG A 56 -5.55 -9.55 -21.16
N THR A 57 -6.27 -10.67 -21.26
CA THR A 57 -7.71 -10.69 -21.56
C THR A 57 -8.50 -10.00 -20.45
N LEU A 58 -8.24 -10.35 -19.18
CA LEU A 58 -8.89 -9.72 -18.03
C LEU A 58 -8.58 -8.22 -17.96
N GLN A 59 -7.33 -7.82 -18.22
CA GLN A 59 -6.96 -6.41 -18.26
C GLN A 59 -7.72 -5.62 -19.34
N LYS A 60 -8.02 -6.22 -20.50
CA LYS A 60 -8.86 -5.58 -21.53
C LYS A 60 -10.31 -5.42 -21.06
N GLN A 61 -10.88 -6.46 -20.44
CA GLN A 61 -12.24 -6.42 -19.89
C GLN A 61 -12.38 -5.37 -18.78
N LEU A 62 -11.41 -5.29 -17.87
CA LEU A 62 -11.34 -4.27 -16.84
C LEU A 62 -11.27 -2.84 -17.40
N LYS A 63 -10.59 -2.65 -18.55
CA LYS A 63 -10.53 -1.34 -19.22
C LYS A 63 -11.84 -0.96 -19.90
N SER A 64 -12.65 -1.94 -20.31
CA SER A 64 -13.96 -1.68 -20.91
C SER A 64 -15.06 -1.40 -19.88
N LEU A 65 -14.81 -1.67 -18.59
CA LEU A 65 -15.73 -1.27 -17.53
C LEU A 65 -15.89 0.26 -17.52
N ARG A 66 -17.11 0.72 -17.74
CA ARG A 66 -17.48 2.11 -17.51
C ARG A 66 -18.11 2.21 -16.13
N TYR A 67 -17.56 3.08 -15.31
CA TYR A 67 -18.17 3.42 -14.03
C TYR A 67 -19.03 4.68 -14.20
N ASP A 68 -20.31 4.53 -13.89
CA ASP A 68 -21.30 5.58 -13.67
C ASP A 68 -21.86 5.50 -12.23
N SER A 69 -22.74 6.41 -11.85
CA SER A 69 -23.29 6.45 -10.50
C SER A 69 -24.09 5.19 -10.12
N GLU A 70 -24.71 4.49 -11.08
CA GLU A 70 -25.45 3.24 -10.83
C GLU A 70 -24.51 2.06 -10.56
N SER A 71 -23.44 1.96 -11.34
CA SER A 71 -22.40 0.92 -11.19
C SER A 71 -21.57 1.06 -9.91
N LEU A 72 -21.63 2.19 -9.21
CA LEU A 72 -20.93 2.38 -7.93
C LEU A 72 -21.51 1.50 -6.81
N ASP A 73 -22.81 1.21 -6.85
CA ASP A 73 -23.43 0.28 -5.91
C ASP A 73 -22.95 -1.15 -6.16
N ASP A 74 -22.84 -1.55 -7.43
CA ASP A 74 -22.29 -2.85 -7.84
C ASP A 74 -20.79 -2.96 -7.50
N LEU A 75 -20.03 -1.87 -7.66
CA LEU A 75 -18.64 -1.80 -7.21
C LEU A 75 -18.55 -1.97 -5.69
N ARG A 76 -19.41 -1.28 -4.93
CA ARG A 76 -19.45 -1.39 -3.46
C ARG A 76 -19.79 -2.82 -3.04
N ALA A 77 -20.80 -3.41 -3.67
CA ALA A 77 -21.20 -4.80 -3.48
C ALA A 77 -20.02 -5.76 -3.70
N ALA A 78 -19.38 -5.68 -4.88
CA ALA A 78 -18.25 -6.52 -5.24
C ALA A 78 -17.05 -6.36 -4.29
N LEU A 79 -16.72 -5.14 -3.88
CA LEU A 79 -15.61 -4.89 -2.96
C LEU A 79 -15.87 -5.39 -1.53
N ASN A 80 -17.15 -5.54 -1.16
CA ASN A 80 -17.60 -6.08 0.12
C ASN A 80 -17.93 -7.58 0.08
N ARG A 81 -17.93 -8.22 -1.10
CA ARG A 81 -18.10 -9.66 -1.25
C ARG A 81 -17.08 -10.39 -0.37
N PRO A 82 -17.51 -11.41 0.40
CA PRO A 82 -16.58 -12.24 1.15
C PRO A 82 -15.74 -13.06 0.18
N ILE A 83 -14.42 -12.91 0.26
CA ILE A 83 -13.43 -13.69 -0.45
C ILE A 83 -12.52 -14.26 0.64
N THR A 84 -12.34 -15.59 0.64
CA THR A 84 -11.68 -16.32 1.72
C THR A 84 -10.22 -15.91 1.91
N ASP A 85 -9.47 -15.75 0.82
CA ASP A 85 -8.07 -15.33 0.88
C ASP A 85 -7.95 -13.80 0.77
N ASP A 86 -7.38 -13.16 1.80
CA ASP A 86 -7.19 -11.71 1.85
C ASP A 86 -6.33 -11.15 0.71
N THR A 87 -5.34 -11.92 0.24
CA THR A 87 -4.43 -11.53 -0.84
C THR A 87 -5.16 -11.56 -2.18
N VAL A 88 -6.00 -12.57 -2.40
CA VAL A 88 -6.91 -12.63 -3.56
C VAL A 88 -7.92 -11.49 -3.49
N ALA A 89 -8.49 -11.20 -2.33
CA ALA A 89 -9.42 -10.10 -2.16
C ALA A 89 -8.77 -8.73 -2.45
N LEU A 90 -7.51 -8.53 -2.03
CA LEU A 90 -6.71 -7.35 -2.39
C LEU A 90 -6.41 -7.29 -3.89
N TYR A 91 -6.08 -8.43 -4.50
CA TYR A 91 -5.91 -8.54 -5.95
C TYR A 91 -7.18 -8.05 -6.66
N VAL A 92 -8.34 -8.66 -6.38
CA VAL A 92 -9.63 -8.27 -6.99
C VAL A 92 -9.92 -6.79 -6.78
N SER A 93 -9.81 -6.31 -5.53
CA SER A 93 -10.10 -4.91 -5.18
C SER A 93 -9.27 -3.92 -6.00
N THR A 94 -7.96 -4.11 -6.06
CA THR A 94 -7.06 -3.20 -6.79
C THR A 94 -7.32 -3.18 -8.29
N ARG A 95 -7.80 -4.29 -8.88
CA ARG A 95 -8.16 -4.35 -10.30
C ARG A 95 -9.45 -3.60 -10.58
N LEU A 96 -10.49 -3.84 -9.78
CA LEU A 96 -11.79 -3.16 -9.93
C LEU A 96 -11.64 -1.65 -9.76
N ILE A 97 -10.95 -1.21 -8.71
CA ILE A 97 -10.70 0.22 -8.40
C ILE A 97 -9.95 0.93 -9.54
N LYS A 98 -9.13 0.22 -10.31
CA LYS A 98 -8.37 0.82 -11.42
C LYS A 98 -9.28 1.45 -12.47
N GLY A 99 -10.45 0.86 -12.74
CA GLY A 99 -11.38 1.45 -13.70
C GLY A 99 -12.08 2.70 -13.16
N LEU A 100 -12.35 2.77 -11.85
CA LEU A 100 -12.87 3.99 -11.21
C LEU A 100 -11.91 5.17 -11.37
N MET A 101 -10.60 4.95 -11.35
CA MET A 101 -9.58 5.99 -11.60
C MET A 101 -9.62 6.57 -13.02
N MET A 102 -10.26 5.87 -13.96
CA MET A 102 -10.44 6.30 -15.36
C MET A 102 -11.83 6.88 -15.63
N SER A 103 -12.70 6.93 -14.60
CA SER A 103 -14.05 7.49 -14.70
C SER A 103 -14.02 9.04 -14.67
N SER A 104 -15.19 9.66 -14.83
CA SER A 104 -15.31 11.12 -14.72
C SER A 104 -14.98 11.59 -13.29
N PRO A 105 -14.52 12.85 -13.10
CA PRO A 105 -14.22 13.38 -11.76
C PRO A 105 -15.39 13.26 -10.78
N GLN A 106 -16.62 13.44 -11.27
CA GLN A 106 -17.85 13.29 -10.49
C GLN A 106 -17.99 11.86 -9.92
N VAL A 107 -17.89 10.84 -10.78
CA VAL A 107 -18.03 9.43 -10.38
C VAL A 107 -16.85 9.01 -9.50
N ALA A 108 -15.63 9.48 -9.79
CA ALA A 108 -14.48 9.26 -8.93
C ALA A 108 -14.67 9.85 -7.52
N ALA A 109 -15.29 11.03 -7.42
CA ALA A 109 -15.60 11.67 -6.14
C ALA A 109 -16.65 10.88 -5.35
N GLU A 110 -17.71 10.41 -6.01
CA GLU A 110 -18.76 9.58 -5.42
C GLU A 110 -18.23 8.19 -4.99
N GLY A 111 -17.28 7.64 -5.73
CA GLY A 111 -16.64 6.35 -5.44
C GLY A 111 -15.49 6.41 -4.42
N ALA A 112 -14.89 7.58 -4.18
CA ALA A 112 -13.77 7.73 -3.24
C ALA A 112 -14.05 7.22 -1.82
N PRO A 113 -15.23 7.46 -1.19
CA PRO A 113 -15.55 6.89 0.12
C PRO A 113 -15.45 5.37 0.16
N ILE A 114 -15.91 4.68 -0.90
CA ILE A 114 -15.89 3.22 -1.01
C ILE A 114 -14.42 2.74 -0.97
N VAL A 115 -13.56 3.36 -1.76
CA VAL A 115 -12.14 2.98 -1.83
C VAL A 115 -11.41 3.26 -0.53
N VAL A 116 -11.72 4.39 0.13
CA VAL A 116 -11.17 4.72 1.45
C VAL A 116 -11.56 3.67 2.50
N GLN A 117 -12.80 3.18 2.48
CA GLN A 117 -13.25 2.10 3.37
C GLN A 117 -12.52 0.78 3.07
N VAL A 118 -12.35 0.43 1.78
CA VAL A 118 -11.58 -0.75 1.38
C VAL A 118 -10.13 -0.66 1.85
N HIS A 119 -9.49 0.50 1.70
CA HIS A 119 -8.15 0.74 2.21
C HIS A 119 -8.08 0.64 3.74
N GLN A 120 -9.08 1.13 4.48
CA GLN A 120 -9.12 1.00 5.93
C GLN A 120 -9.25 -0.47 6.38
N ARG A 121 -10.04 -1.27 5.66
CA ARG A 121 -10.24 -2.69 5.96
C ARG A 121 -9.05 -3.57 5.56
N ARG A 122 -8.51 -3.36 4.37
CA ARG A 122 -7.54 -4.28 3.73
C ARG A 122 -6.13 -3.71 3.57
N GLY A 123 -5.94 -2.40 3.76
CA GLY A 123 -4.69 -1.68 3.50
C GLY A 123 -3.61 -1.83 4.58
N THR A 124 -3.59 -2.97 5.29
CA THR A 124 -2.60 -3.24 6.34
C THR A 124 -1.49 -4.12 5.79
N PHE A 125 -0.25 -3.64 5.91
CA PHE A 125 0.94 -4.41 5.56
C PHE A 125 1.17 -5.57 6.52
N LYS A 126 1.56 -6.72 5.97
CA LYS A 126 2.01 -7.89 6.74
C LYS A 126 3.50 -7.76 7.08
N PRO A 127 3.90 -8.11 8.33
CA PRO A 127 5.31 -8.17 8.70
C PRO A 127 6.01 -9.36 8.03
N LEU A 128 7.32 -9.26 7.85
CA LEU A 128 8.16 -10.39 7.45
C LEU A 128 8.47 -11.27 8.66
N LYS A 129 8.47 -12.59 8.46
CA LYS A 129 8.86 -13.56 9.48
C LYS A 129 10.34 -13.38 9.79
N GLN A 130 10.69 -13.42 11.08
CA GLN A 130 12.07 -13.39 11.53
C GLN A 130 12.46 -14.80 11.99
N TYR A 131 13.44 -15.37 11.34
CA TYR A 131 14.00 -16.67 11.66
C TYR A 131 15.19 -16.50 12.60
N ASP A 132 15.35 -17.44 13.53
CA ASP A 132 16.45 -17.39 14.49
C ASP A 132 17.80 -17.72 13.83
N LYS A 133 18.90 -17.34 14.52
CA LYS A 133 20.26 -17.54 14.00
C LYS A 133 20.61 -19.00 13.74
N LYS A 134 20.04 -19.95 14.52
CA LYS A 134 20.36 -21.39 14.37
C LYS A 134 19.71 -21.93 13.10
N MET A 135 18.46 -21.56 12.82
CA MET A 135 17.79 -21.90 11.58
C MET A 135 18.49 -21.28 10.37
N LEU A 136 18.83 -19.99 10.44
CA LEU A 136 19.53 -19.31 9.34
C LEU A 136 20.91 -19.92 9.06
N ALA A 137 21.66 -20.30 10.11
CA ALA A 137 22.95 -20.97 9.93
C ALA A 137 22.81 -22.31 9.17
N ARG A 138 21.76 -23.09 9.45
CA ARG A 138 21.46 -24.33 8.71
C ARG A 138 21.09 -24.04 7.26
N LEU A 139 20.30 -23.00 7.01
CA LEU A 139 19.93 -22.59 5.66
C LEU A 139 21.11 -22.01 4.88
N ALA A 140 22.16 -21.53 5.54
CA ALA A 140 23.37 -21.00 4.90
C ALA A 140 24.41 -22.08 4.54
N GLU A 141 24.17 -23.35 4.88
CA GLU A 141 25.08 -24.45 4.53
C GLU A 141 25.25 -24.55 3.00
N PRO A 142 26.49 -24.62 2.48
CA PRO A 142 26.74 -24.72 1.05
C PRO A 142 26.19 -26.04 0.51
N VAL A 143 25.50 -25.94 -0.63
CA VAL A 143 24.86 -27.10 -1.31
C VAL A 143 25.80 -27.75 -2.35
N GLN A 144 26.98 -27.16 -2.57
CA GLN A 144 27.97 -27.70 -3.50
C GLN A 144 29.10 -28.46 -2.77
N GLY A 145 29.31 -29.70 -3.21
CA GLY A 145 30.46 -30.57 -2.98
C GLY A 145 30.69 -31.40 -4.26
N PRO A 146 31.84 -32.08 -4.44
CA PRO A 146 32.12 -32.82 -5.68
C PRO A 146 30.99 -33.80 -6.01
N ASP A 147 30.57 -33.84 -7.27
CA ASP A 147 29.59 -34.80 -7.80
C ASP A 147 30.23 -36.19 -7.79
N GLU A 148 30.23 -36.83 -6.63
CA GLU A 148 30.52 -38.25 -6.51
C GLU A 148 29.20 -38.98 -6.24
N THR A 149 28.93 -39.97 -7.09
CA THR A 149 27.67 -40.72 -7.24
C THR A 149 27.24 -41.53 -6.01
N ASP A 150 27.93 -41.40 -4.88
CA ASP A 150 27.64 -42.03 -3.59
C ASP A 150 27.74 -41.00 -2.44
N ASP A 151 27.14 -39.82 -2.59
CA ASP A 151 27.21 -38.76 -1.59
C ASP A 151 26.22 -39.01 -0.41
N PRO A 152 26.69 -39.40 0.80
CA PRO A 152 25.84 -39.52 1.99
C PRO A 152 25.22 -38.18 2.42
N PHE A 153 25.66 -37.06 1.85
CA PHE A 153 25.12 -35.73 2.09
C PHE A 153 24.07 -35.29 1.06
N ALA A 154 23.77 -36.07 0.03
CA ALA A 154 22.76 -35.73 -0.99
C ALA A 154 21.37 -35.48 -0.38
N LEU A 155 20.94 -36.35 0.55
CA LEU A 155 19.69 -36.19 1.28
C LEU A 155 19.69 -34.91 2.14
N ARG A 156 20.81 -34.60 2.80
CA ARG A 156 20.95 -33.37 3.59
C ARG A 156 20.88 -32.13 2.71
N ARG A 157 21.53 -32.15 1.54
CA ARG A 157 21.49 -31.07 0.55
C ARG A 157 20.07 -30.80 0.06
N GLN A 158 19.34 -31.85 -0.30
CA GLN A 158 17.94 -31.74 -0.71
C GLN A 158 17.07 -31.16 0.42
N LEU A 159 17.23 -31.65 1.65
CA LEU A 159 16.49 -31.12 2.80
C LEU A 159 16.77 -29.63 3.05
N VAL A 160 18.01 -29.16 2.90
CA VAL A 160 18.35 -27.73 3.04
C VAL A 160 17.67 -26.91 1.95
N GLU A 161 17.69 -27.39 0.70
CA GLU A 161 17.06 -26.68 -0.42
C GLU A 161 15.54 -26.65 -0.28
N ASP A 162 14.90 -27.76 0.09
CA ASP A 162 13.46 -27.82 0.37
C ASP A 162 13.05 -26.81 1.45
N ARG A 163 13.86 -26.69 2.52
CA ARG A 163 13.63 -25.70 3.58
C ARG A 163 13.85 -24.26 3.13
N ARG A 164 14.79 -24.00 2.23
CA ARG A 164 14.97 -22.68 1.60
C ARG A 164 13.75 -22.33 0.75
N GLN A 165 13.25 -23.28 -0.04
CA GLN A 165 12.06 -23.07 -0.87
C GLN A 165 10.80 -22.85 -0.03
N GLU A 166 10.60 -23.62 1.05
CA GLU A 166 9.51 -23.42 2.01
C GLU A 166 9.54 -22.00 2.61
N LYS A 167 10.71 -21.58 3.12
CA LYS A 167 10.91 -20.21 3.64
C LYS A 167 10.65 -19.14 2.58
N LEU A 168 11.21 -19.30 1.39
CA LEU A 168 11.04 -18.33 0.29
C LEU A 168 9.58 -18.21 -0.12
N GLN A 169 8.84 -19.32 -0.13
CA GLN A 169 7.42 -19.31 -0.45
C GLN A 169 6.61 -18.56 0.61
N GLU A 170 6.88 -18.76 1.91
CA GLU A 170 6.25 -17.97 2.98
C GLU A 170 6.54 -16.46 2.84
N ASP A 171 7.82 -16.08 2.65
CA ASP A 171 8.22 -14.68 2.48
C ASP A 171 7.65 -14.06 1.19
N ARG A 172 7.51 -14.88 0.13
CA ARG A 172 6.88 -14.49 -1.15
C ARG A 172 5.42 -14.12 -0.96
N LEU A 173 4.66 -14.83 -0.13
CA LEU A 173 3.26 -14.48 0.17
C LEU A 173 3.15 -13.10 0.82
N VAL A 174 4.06 -12.76 1.74
CA VAL A 174 4.14 -11.42 2.35
C VAL A 174 4.47 -10.36 1.31
N LYS A 175 5.47 -10.62 0.44
CA LYS A 175 5.84 -9.72 -0.67
C LYS A 175 4.66 -9.44 -1.60
N ILE A 176 3.95 -10.49 -2.01
CA ILE A 176 2.79 -10.42 -2.90
C ILE A 176 1.68 -9.58 -2.26
N HIS A 177 1.31 -9.88 -1.00
CA HIS A 177 0.31 -9.13 -0.24
C HIS A 177 0.68 -7.65 -0.14
N ASN A 178 1.88 -7.34 0.35
CA ASN A 178 2.29 -5.95 0.59
C ASN A 178 2.39 -5.14 -0.70
N SER A 179 2.78 -5.76 -1.81
CA SER A 179 2.75 -5.11 -3.12
C SER A 179 1.34 -4.67 -3.52
N GLN A 180 0.31 -5.49 -3.23
CA GLN A 180 -1.09 -5.12 -3.46
C GLN A 180 -1.56 -4.03 -2.49
N VAL A 181 -1.14 -4.05 -1.23
CA VAL A 181 -1.43 -2.97 -0.28
C VAL A 181 -0.86 -1.63 -0.78
N THR A 182 0.40 -1.59 -1.23
CA THR A 182 1.00 -0.38 -1.81
C THR A 182 0.25 0.09 -3.07
N ARG A 183 -0.22 -0.85 -3.89
CA ARG A 183 -1.06 -0.52 -5.05
C ARG A 183 -2.38 0.11 -4.61
N LEU A 184 -3.11 -0.52 -3.68
CA LEU A 184 -4.35 0.01 -3.13
C LEU A 184 -4.15 1.40 -2.51
N GLN A 185 -3.05 1.60 -1.78
CA GLN A 185 -2.69 2.88 -1.19
C GLN A 185 -2.52 3.97 -2.25
N LYS A 186 -1.76 3.70 -3.32
CA LYS A 186 -1.57 4.63 -4.45
C LYS A 186 -2.90 4.98 -5.12
N GLN A 187 -3.76 3.99 -5.36
CA GLN A 187 -5.08 4.20 -5.96
C GLN A 187 -5.99 5.04 -5.06
N THR A 188 -5.97 4.77 -3.75
CA THR A 188 -6.74 5.52 -2.75
C THR A 188 -6.30 6.98 -2.70
N ILE A 189 -4.99 7.24 -2.66
CA ILE A 189 -4.43 8.61 -2.68
C ILE A 189 -4.87 9.35 -3.94
N TYR A 190 -4.78 8.70 -5.11
CA TYR A 190 -5.17 9.30 -6.38
C TYR A 190 -6.66 9.66 -6.40
N LEU A 191 -7.54 8.75 -5.98
CA LEU A 191 -8.99 9.02 -5.95
C LEU A 191 -9.37 10.08 -4.93
N MET A 192 -8.74 10.09 -3.75
CA MET A 192 -8.90 11.16 -2.76
C MET A 192 -8.51 12.53 -3.32
N LEU A 193 -7.45 12.58 -4.14
CA LEU A 193 -7.02 13.81 -4.80
C LEU A 193 -7.98 14.23 -5.92
N LEU A 194 -8.47 13.29 -6.73
CA LEU A 194 -9.46 13.56 -7.78
C LEU A 194 -10.81 14.03 -7.24
N ALA A 195 -11.23 13.50 -6.08
CA ALA A 195 -12.52 13.83 -5.48
C ALA A 195 -12.67 15.31 -5.10
N ASP A 196 -11.55 16.05 -5.00
CA ASP A 196 -11.51 17.49 -4.72
C ASP A 196 -12.19 17.90 -3.40
N GLN A 197 -12.16 17.03 -2.39
CA GLN A 197 -12.78 17.27 -1.09
C GLN A 197 -11.75 17.63 -0.02
N ARG A 198 -12.01 18.72 0.71
CA ARG A 198 -11.14 19.20 1.80
C ARG A 198 -10.86 18.15 2.87
N ALA A 199 -11.87 17.35 3.24
CA ALA A 199 -11.72 16.30 4.26
C ALA A 199 -10.70 15.22 3.83
N TYR A 200 -10.63 14.91 2.53
CA TYR A 200 -9.64 13.97 2.00
C TYR A 200 -8.25 14.58 1.96
N ASP A 201 -8.11 15.86 1.61
CA ASP A 201 -6.83 16.55 1.66
C ASP A 201 -6.23 16.54 3.07
N GLU A 202 -7.05 16.81 4.09
CA GLU A 202 -6.63 16.76 5.50
C GLU A 202 -6.21 15.36 5.91
N LYS A 203 -7.02 14.35 5.56
CA LYS A 203 -6.69 12.94 5.84
C LYS A 203 -5.38 12.49 5.17
N LEU A 204 -5.09 12.97 3.95
CA LEU A 204 -3.82 12.69 3.27
C LEU A 204 -2.63 13.30 4.01
N LEU A 205 -2.75 14.54 4.50
CA LEU A 205 -1.71 15.19 5.28
C LEU A 205 -1.48 14.48 6.63
N ASP A 206 -2.54 14.00 7.28
CA ASP A 206 -2.43 13.20 8.51
C ASP A 206 -1.72 11.87 8.25
N TRP A 207 -2.11 11.16 7.18
CA TRP A 207 -1.44 9.92 6.76
C TRP A 207 0.04 10.14 6.46
N MET A 208 0.36 11.25 5.80
CA MET A 208 1.74 11.64 5.50
C MET A 208 2.53 11.90 6.78
N ALA A 209 1.97 12.63 7.75
CA ALA A 209 2.63 12.92 9.02
C ALA A 209 2.90 11.65 9.83
N VAL A 210 1.94 10.71 9.87
CA VAL A 210 2.11 9.41 10.53
C VAL A 210 3.19 8.57 9.82
N ALA A 211 3.17 8.53 8.49
CA ALA A 211 4.16 7.79 7.71
C ALA A 211 5.58 8.36 7.89
N GLU A 212 5.73 9.69 7.86
CA GLU A 212 7.02 10.35 8.11
C GLU A 212 7.53 10.04 9.53
N LYS A 213 6.67 10.14 10.54
CA LYS A 213 7.00 9.82 11.95
C LYS A 213 7.47 8.38 12.11
N LYS A 214 6.83 7.43 11.44
CA LYS A 214 7.16 6.00 11.46
C LYS A 214 8.29 5.61 10.50
N ARG A 215 8.88 6.57 9.77
CA ARG A 215 9.90 6.31 8.73
C ARG A 215 9.43 5.32 7.66
N LEU A 216 8.17 5.43 7.25
CA LEU A 216 7.60 4.66 6.16
C LEU A 216 7.65 5.43 4.85
N TRP A 217 8.04 4.75 3.77
CA TRP A 217 8.15 5.34 2.42
C TRP A 217 6.81 5.88 1.88
N SER A 218 5.68 5.44 2.41
CA SER A 218 4.35 5.97 2.11
C SER A 218 4.25 7.50 2.20
N TYR A 219 5.07 8.17 3.03
CA TYR A 219 5.11 9.63 3.09
C TYR A 219 5.50 10.26 1.73
N ALA A 220 6.49 9.66 1.05
CA ALA A 220 6.98 10.11 -0.24
C ALA A 220 5.98 9.79 -1.35
N ILE A 221 5.24 8.68 -1.24
CA ILE A 221 4.14 8.32 -2.13
C ILE A 221 3.03 9.38 -2.05
N ILE A 222 2.63 9.80 -0.84
CA ILE A 222 1.59 10.84 -0.65
C ILE A 222 2.05 12.18 -1.20
N LEU A 223 3.27 12.64 -0.88
CA LEU A 223 3.82 13.89 -1.45
C LEU A 223 3.93 13.82 -2.98
N GLY A 224 4.29 12.65 -3.52
CA GLY A 224 4.31 12.39 -4.96
C GLY A 224 2.92 12.52 -5.58
N GLY A 225 1.89 11.95 -4.94
CA GLY A 225 0.50 12.09 -5.37
C GLY A 225 0.04 13.55 -5.39
N ILE A 226 0.26 14.31 -4.31
CA ILE A 226 -0.09 15.74 -4.24
C ILE A 226 0.63 16.52 -5.35
N ARG A 227 1.92 16.26 -5.55
CA ARG A 227 2.72 16.88 -6.62
C ARG A 227 2.19 16.54 -8.01
N SER A 228 1.79 15.30 -8.27
CA SER A 228 1.24 14.92 -9.57
C SER A 228 -0.14 15.55 -9.81
N ALA A 229 -0.98 15.63 -8.78
CA ALA A 229 -2.31 16.22 -8.91
C ALA A 229 -2.29 17.76 -9.04
N SER A 230 -1.20 18.43 -8.63
CA SER A 230 -1.15 19.89 -8.59
C SER A 230 -1.39 20.58 -9.93
N GLU A 231 -1.04 19.94 -11.04
CA GLU A 231 -1.25 20.49 -12.40
C GLU A 231 -2.74 20.66 -12.72
N THR A 232 -3.58 19.82 -12.14
CA THR A 232 -5.03 19.80 -12.34
C THR A 232 -5.82 20.42 -11.18
N MET A 233 -5.15 20.84 -10.10
CA MET A 233 -5.79 21.45 -8.94
C MET A 233 -6.30 22.85 -9.25
N THR A 234 -7.41 23.22 -8.62
CA THR A 234 -7.84 24.62 -8.57
C THR A 234 -6.80 25.46 -7.81
N ARG A 235 -6.75 26.77 -8.13
CA ARG A 235 -5.82 27.71 -7.50
C ARG A 235 -5.94 27.72 -5.98
N ASP A 236 -7.18 27.73 -5.47
CA ASP A 236 -7.47 27.83 -4.03
C ASP A 236 -7.03 26.57 -3.28
N ARG A 237 -7.23 25.39 -3.89
CA ARG A 237 -6.76 24.13 -3.31
C ARG A 237 -5.24 24.04 -3.31
N ALA A 238 -4.59 24.43 -4.41
CA ALA A 238 -3.13 24.49 -4.48
C ALA A 238 -2.55 25.46 -3.43
N ALA A 239 -3.16 26.63 -3.25
CA ALA A 239 -2.79 27.61 -2.22
C ALA A 239 -2.94 27.06 -0.80
N TRP A 240 -4.01 26.28 -0.55
CA TRP A 240 -4.19 25.63 0.74
C TRP A 240 -3.12 24.57 1.02
N PHE A 241 -2.83 23.69 0.05
CA PHE A 241 -1.76 22.69 0.20
C PHE A 241 -0.41 23.38 0.41
N TYR A 242 -0.12 24.43 -0.37
CA TYR A 242 1.07 25.26 -0.18
C TYR A 242 1.17 25.76 1.27
N GLY A 243 0.10 26.37 1.80
CA GLY A 243 0.08 26.89 3.16
C GLY A 243 0.26 25.80 4.23
N LYS A 244 -0.37 24.63 4.06
CA LYS A 244 -0.22 23.50 4.99
C LYS A 244 1.18 22.89 4.94
N LEU A 245 1.74 22.69 3.74
CA LEU A 245 3.08 22.15 3.56
C LEU A 245 4.16 23.12 4.05
N MET A 246 3.96 24.43 3.91
CA MET A 246 4.85 25.45 4.47
C MET A 246 4.97 25.37 5.99
N LYS A 247 3.88 25.04 6.70
CA LYS A 247 3.89 24.91 8.17
C LYS A 247 4.70 23.71 8.67
N ILE A 248 4.76 22.63 7.87
CA ILE A 248 5.53 21.43 8.21
C ILE A 248 6.97 21.48 7.68
N TRP A 249 7.25 22.34 6.70
CA TRP A 249 8.56 22.44 6.09
C TRP A 249 9.60 22.98 7.08
N ARG A 250 10.72 22.27 7.22
CA ARG A 250 11.82 22.60 8.13
C ARG A 250 13.02 23.11 7.33
N PRO A 251 13.16 24.43 7.09
CA PRO A 251 14.14 25.00 6.15
C PRO A 251 15.61 24.67 6.46
N ARG A 252 15.92 24.39 7.73
CA ARG A 252 17.28 24.08 8.19
C ARG A 252 17.55 22.58 8.35
N ASP A 253 16.54 21.73 8.20
CA ASP A 253 16.73 20.28 8.30
C ASP A 253 17.35 19.74 7.01
N THR A 254 18.64 19.43 7.07
CA THR A 254 19.40 18.81 5.96
C THR A 254 19.63 17.32 6.19
N LYS A 255 19.07 16.77 7.27
CA LYS A 255 19.28 15.39 7.69
C LYS A 255 18.70 14.43 6.65
N LYS A 256 19.49 13.41 6.35
CA LYS A 256 19.07 12.26 5.57
C LYS A 256 18.49 11.24 6.54
N TYR A 257 17.37 10.64 6.19
CA TYR A 257 16.76 9.56 6.94
C TYR A 257 16.56 8.37 6.02
N THR A 258 16.67 7.18 6.59
CA THR A 258 16.34 5.92 5.92
C THR A 258 14.87 5.61 6.21
N TYR A 259 14.12 5.30 5.17
CA TYR A 259 12.71 4.97 5.20
C TYR A 259 12.52 3.53 4.74
N THR A 260 11.67 2.77 5.41
CA THR A 260 11.31 1.42 5.02
C THR A 260 10.14 1.47 4.04
N ASP A 261 10.20 0.71 2.95
CA ASP A 261 9.06 0.45 2.06
C ASP A 261 8.54 -0.98 2.27
N PRO A 262 7.44 -1.17 3.02
CA PRO A 262 6.85 -2.48 3.22
C PRO A 262 6.36 -3.16 1.93
N GLY A 263 6.10 -2.39 0.87
CA GLY A 263 5.59 -2.86 -0.42
C GLY A 263 6.65 -3.49 -1.33
N GLU A 264 7.93 -3.29 -1.02
CA GLU A 264 9.06 -3.86 -1.74
C GLU A 264 9.86 -4.77 -0.79
N VAL A 265 9.96 -6.05 -1.15
CA VAL A 265 10.64 -7.08 -0.34
C VAL A 265 11.77 -7.72 -1.14
N THR A 266 12.96 -7.74 -0.53
CA THR A 266 14.09 -8.56 -0.95
C THR A 266 13.99 -9.91 -0.27
N LEU A 267 13.82 -10.97 -1.08
CA LEU A 267 13.70 -12.33 -0.61
C LEU A 267 15.10 -12.93 -0.46
N GLU A 268 15.35 -13.56 0.68
CA GLU A 268 16.65 -14.16 1.00
C GLU A 268 16.45 -15.65 1.32
N ALA A 269 17.17 -16.54 0.65
CA ALA A 269 17.01 -17.99 0.87
C ALA A 269 17.64 -18.43 2.21
N ALA A 270 18.80 -17.84 2.55
CA ALA A 270 19.64 -18.23 3.68
C ALA A 270 19.71 -17.17 4.80
N ALA A 271 19.00 -16.05 4.65
CA ALA A 271 18.95 -14.97 5.63
C ALA A 271 17.49 -14.52 5.85
N ASN A 272 17.26 -13.65 6.83
CA ASN A 272 15.96 -13.00 6.96
C ASN A 272 15.73 -12.10 5.75
N SER A 273 14.58 -12.29 5.09
CA SER A 273 14.11 -11.37 4.06
C SER A 273 13.91 -9.99 4.67
N ALA A 274 14.05 -8.94 3.86
CA ALA A 274 13.98 -7.56 4.34
C ALA A 274 13.10 -6.70 3.43
N PHE A 275 12.47 -5.70 4.03
CA PHE A 275 11.84 -4.62 3.29
C PHE A 275 12.91 -3.73 2.64
N ALA A 276 12.61 -3.21 1.46
CA ALA A 276 13.47 -2.23 0.81
C ALA A 276 13.59 -0.97 1.68
N THR A 277 14.73 -0.29 1.55
CA THR A 277 14.97 0.97 2.23
C THR A 277 15.31 2.07 1.24
N HIS A 278 14.81 3.26 1.51
CA HIS A 278 15.03 4.45 0.70
C HIS A 278 15.58 5.58 1.55
N ASP A 279 16.56 6.25 0.99
CA ASP A 279 17.41 7.14 1.72
C ASP A 279 17.12 8.57 1.25
N ASP A 280 16.46 9.38 2.09
CA ASP A 280 15.80 10.61 1.62
C ASP A 280 15.95 11.80 2.58
N ARG A 281 15.78 13.01 2.03
CA ARG A 281 15.79 14.28 2.76
C ARG A 281 14.37 14.87 2.75
N PRO A 282 13.54 14.62 3.78
CA PRO A 282 12.12 14.96 3.78
C PRO A 282 11.89 16.47 3.57
N ALA A 283 12.67 17.32 4.24
CA ALA A 283 12.57 18.77 4.07
C ALA A 283 12.84 19.24 2.62
N ARG A 284 13.73 18.56 1.88
CA ARG A 284 13.97 18.86 0.46
C ARG A 284 12.79 18.42 -0.40
N ARG A 285 12.23 17.24 -0.15
CA ARG A 285 11.06 16.72 -0.89
C ARG A 285 9.83 17.60 -0.68
N VAL A 286 9.55 17.97 0.57
CA VAL A 286 8.45 18.89 0.91
C VAL A 286 8.62 20.22 0.18
N LEU A 287 9.84 20.80 0.16
CA LEU A 287 10.12 22.03 -0.57
C LEU A 287 9.86 21.90 -2.09
N GLN A 288 10.23 20.77 -2.70
CA GLN A 288 9.95 20.53 -4.12
C GLN A 288 8.45 20.54 -4.40
N THR A 289 7.66 19.88 -3.54
CA THR A 289 6.18 19.90 -3.67
C THR A 289 5.62 21.30 -3.46
N ILE A 290 6.10 22.05 -2.44
CA ILE A 290 5.71 23.45 -2.20
C ILE A 290 5.94 24.31 -3.43
N ASN A 291 7.13 24.22 -4.06
CA ASN A 291 7.47 25.05 -5.20
C ASN A 291 6.64 24.75 -6.46
N ILE A 292 6.17 23.51 -6.61
CA ILE A 292 5.27 23.14 -7.70
C ILE A 292 3.86 23.69 -7.44
N LEU A 293 3.37 23.55 -6.20
CA LEU A 293 2.08 24.12 -5.79
C LEU A 293 2.08 25.65 -5.87
N ALA A 294 3.22 26.30 -5.62
CA ALA A 294 3.36 27.75 -5.70
C ALA A 294 3.01 28.28 -7.10
N THR A 295 3.44 27.56 -8.16
CA THR A 295 3.11 27.90 -9.55
C THR A 295 1.59 27.90 -9.77
N GLN A 296 0.91 26.82 -9.39
CA GLN A 296 -0.54 26.70 -9.58
C GLN A 296 -1.32 27.70 -8.70
N ALA A 297 -0.84 27.95 -7.47
CA ALA A 297 -1.45 28.89 -6.55
C ALA A 297 -1.22 30.37 -6.93
N LYS A 298 -0.29 30.65 -7.86
CA LYS A 298 0.28 31.99 -8.13
C LYS A 298 0.83 32.64 -6.86
N LEU A 299 1.58 31.86 -6.08
CA LEU A 299 2.24 32.26 -4.84
C LEU A 299 3.78 32.25 -5.05
N PRO A 300 4.54 32.97 -4.21
CA PRO A 300 5.99 33.00 -4.35
C PRO A 300 6.60 31.61 -4.08
N ALA A 301 7.46 31.17 -5.01
CA ALA A 301 8.30 30.00 -4.80
C ALA A 301 9.31 30.26 -3.69
N VAL A 302 9.61 29.22 -2.92
CA VAL A 302 10.48 29.29 -1.76
C VAL A 302 11.90 28.93 -2.16
N LYS A 303 12.83 29.84 -1.91
CA LYS A 303 14.26 29.61 -2.15
C LYS A 303 14.83 28.71 -1.06
N VAL A 304 15.68 27.76 -1.46
CA VAL A 304 16.48 26.97 -0.51
C VAL A 304 17.41 27.96 0.22
N PRO A 305 17.39 28.06 1.56
CA PRO A 305 18.33 28.89 2.29
C PRO A 305 19.76 28.45 1.94
N ALA A 306 20.62 29.40 1.57
CA ALA A 306 22.02 29.10 1.30
C ALA A 306 22.62 28.41 2.53
N ARG A 307 23.35 27.32 2.35
CA ARG A 307 24.09 26.72 3.47
C ARG A 307 24.98 27.81 4.07
N PRO A 308 25.00 28.02 5.40
CA PRO A 308 25.95 28.93 5.99
C PRO A 308 27.34 28.49 5.52
N ARG A 309 28.06 29.40 4.85
CA ARG A 309 29.44 29.17 4.43
C ARG A 309 30.17 28.72 5.69
N ARG A 310 30.72 27.50 5.68
CA ARG A 310 31.66 27.07 6.72
C ARG A 310 32.76 28.13 6.73
N SER A 311 32.78 28.97 7.74
CA SER A 311 33.90 29.87 7.98
C SER A 311 35.12 28.97 8.08
N ARG A 312 36.01 29.02 7.08
CA ARG A 312 37.36 28.50 7.25
C ARG A 312 37.91 29.26 8.44
N SER A 313 38.00 28.60 9.61
CA SER A 313 38.83 29.09 10.69
C SER A 313 40.23 29.14 10.12
N ARG A 314 40.70 30.33 9.75
CA ARG A 314 42.12 30.59 9.54
C ARG A 314 42.78 30.28 10.89
N ARG A 315 43.52 29.18 10.93
CA ARG A 315 44.66 29.06 11.85
C ARG A 315 45.81 29.84 11.25
#